data_AF-A0A848UW51-F1
#
_entry.id   AF-A0A848UW51-F1
#
_cell.length_a   1.000
_cell.length_b   1.000
_cell.length_c   1.000
_cell.angle_alpha   90.00
_cell.angle_beta   90.00
_cell.angle_gamma   90.00
#
_symmetry.space_group_name_H-M   'P 1'
#
loop_
_entity.id
_entity.type
_entity.pdbx_description
1 polymer ?
#
loop_
_entity_poly.entity_id
_entity_poly.type
_entity_poly.pdbx_seq_one_letter_code
_entity_poly.pdbx_strand_id
1 'polypeptide(L)' 'VDTSWDGICQAAYEACYGGCTYPDADNYDSTALADDGSCFYGCPEDLDGDGLVNTTDLLQFLGQFGTACP' A
#
# COMPACT_ATOMS: atom_id res chain seq x y z
N VAL A 1 0.13 31.59 6.49
CA VAL A 1 -0.23 30.42 5.66
C VAL A 1 -0.75 30.98 4.36
N ASP A 2 -0.15 30.58 3.25
CA ASP A 2 -0.60 31.01 1.93
C ASP A 2 -2.03 30.45 1.75
N THR A 3 -2.99 31.32 1.42
CA THR A 3 -4.39 30.97 1.19
C THR A 3 -4.79 31.18 -0.27
N SER A 4 -3.80 31.43 -1.13
CA SER A 4 -4.01 31.60 -2.56
C SER A 4 -4.22 30.24 -3.23
N TRP A 5 -5.33 30.08 -3.93
CA TRP A 5 -5.62 28.89 -4.74
C TRP A 5 -4.86 28.98 -6.08
N ASP A 6 -3.53 28.99 -6.02
CA ASP A 6 -2.61 28.99 -7.17
C ASP A 6 -1.82 27.67 -7.32
N GLY A 7 -2.32 26.61 -6.66
CA GLY A 7 -1.72 25.27 -6.72
C GLY A 7 -0.59 25.04 -5.72
N ILE A 8 -0.04 26.09 -5.10
CA ILE A 8 0.96 25.96 -4.03
C ILE A 8 0.33 25.33 -2.79
N CYS A 9 -0.92 25.69 -2.47
CA CYS A 9 -1.67 25.10 -1.35
C CYS A 9 -1.99 23.61 -1.56
N GLN A 10 -2.23 23.16 -2.80
CA GLN A 10 -2.52 21.75 -3.13
C GLN A 10 -1.28 20.88 -2.92
N ALA A 11 -0.13 21.31 -3.44
CA ALA A 11 1.12 20.58 -3.29
C ALA A 11 1.60 20.54 -1.82
N ALA A 12 1.41 21.61 -1.06
CA ALA A 12 1.72 21.63 0.37
C ALA A 12 0.77 20.75 1.20
N TYR A 13 -0.48 20.59 0.77
CA TYR A 13 -1.47 19.72 1.41
C TYR A 13 -1.13 18.24 1.21
N GLU A 14 -0.83 17.83 -0.02
CA GLU A 14 -0.34 16.46 -0.32
C GLU A 14 1.03 16.19 0.35
N ALA A 15 1.90 17.18 0.48
CA ALA A 15 3.19 16.99 1.15
C ALA A 15 3.10 16.82 2.68
N CYS A 16 2.04 17.30 3.34
CA CYS A 16 1.92 17.31 4.80
C CYS A 16 0.79 16.40 5.33
N TYR A 17 -0.22 16.14 4.50
CA TYR A 17 -1.39 15.32 4.83
C TYR A 17 -1.72 14.31 3.71
N GLY A 18 -0.82 14.14 2.74
CA GLY A 18 -0.94 13.12 1.71
C GLY A 18 -0.53 11.75 2.24
N GLY A 19 -1.28 10.75 1.82
CA GLY A 19 -1.05 9.35 2.08
C GLY A 19 -2.24 8.53 1.56
N CYS A 20 -2.16 7.20 1.62
CA CYS A 20 -3.24 6.40 1.08
C CYS A 20 -4.53 6.51 1.93
N THR A 21 -5.63 6.95 1.33
CA THR A 21 -6.92 7.13 2.03
C THR A 21 -7.88 5.95 1.88
N TYR A 22 -7.50 4.92 1.14
CA TYR A 22 -8.34 3.74 0.90
C TYR A 22 -8.09 2.69 1.97
N PRO A 23 -9.09 2.33 2.81
CA PRO A 23 -8.91 1.39 3.91
C PRO A 23 -8.50 -0.03 3.50
N ASP A 24 -8.77 -0.39 2.24
CA ASP A 24 -8.46 -1.71 1.69
C ASP A 24 -7.05 -1.79 1.08
N ALA A 25 -6.30 -0.68 1.07
CA ALA A 25 -4.91 -0.66 0.60
C ALA A 25 -3.93 -1.03 1.71
N ASP A 26 -2.83 -1.68 1.36
CA ASP A 26 -1.84 -2.19 2.31
C ASP A 26 -1.07 -1.07 3.03
N ASN A 27 -0.97 0.10 2.41
CA ASN A 27 -0.37 1.30 2.99
C ASN A 27 -1.41 2.35 3.41
N TYR A 28 -2.63 1.94 3.74
CA TYR A 28 -3.65 2.83 4.28
C TYR A 28 -3.11 3.65 5.47
N ASP A 29 -3.22 4.97 5.38
CA ASP A 29 -2.89 5.91 6.43
C ASP A 29 -4.16 6.60 6.93
N SER A 30 -4.62 6.20 8.12
CA SER A 30 -5.79 6.80 8.77
C SER A 30 -5.64 8.29 9.12
N THR A 31 -4.42 8.83 9.06
CA THR A 31 -4.12 10.26 9.29
C THR A 31 -4.04 11.07 8.01
N ALA A 32 -4.03 10.42 6.84
CA ALA A 32 -4.06 11.09 5.55
C ALA A 32 -5.41 11.78 5.32
N LEU A 33 -5.36 13.03 4.86
CA LEU A 33 -6.55 13.84 4.55
C LEU A 33 -6.71 14.07 3.03
N ALA A 34 -5.72 13.64 2.23
CA ALA A 34 -5.75 13.58 0.78
C ALA A 34 -5.03 12.32 0.30
N ASP A 35 -5.57 11.70 -0.74
CA ASP A 35 -4.86 10.66 -1.49
C ASP A 35 -3.71 11.29 -2.28
N ASP A 36 -2.50 10.80 -2.07
CA ASP A 36 -1.31 11.20 -2.82
C ASP A 36 -1.02 10.26 -4.02
N GLY A 37 -1.90 9.29 -4.26
CA GLY A 37 -1.75 8.30 -5.31
C GLY A 37 -0.70 7.22 -5.01
N SER A 38 -0.19 7.15 -3.77
CA SER A 38 0.77 6.12 -3.33
C SER A 38 0.12 4.80 -2.94
N CYS A 39 -1.21 4.70 -2.93
CA CYS A 39 -1.92 3.48 -2.54
C CYS A 39 -1.46 2.27 -3.33
N PHE A 40 -1.09 1.21 -2.61
CA PHE A 40 -0.83 -0.09 -3.22
C PHE A 40 -1.65 -1.18 -2.56
N TYR A 41 -2.03 -2.12 -3.40
CA TYR A 41 -2.69 -3.35 -3.02
C TYR A 41 -1.69 -4.43 -3.35
N GLY A 42 -1.07 -4.99 -2.32
CA GLY A 42 -0.27 -6.19 -2.47
C GLY A 42 -1.15 -7.33 -2.96
N CYS A 43 -0.48 -8.40 -3.36
CA CYS A 43 -1.14 -9.66 -3.63
C CYS A 43 -0.93 -10.50 -2.37
N PRO A 44 -1.95 -10.74 -1.52
CA PRO A 44 -1.78 -11.57 -0.33
C PRO A 44 -1.24 -12.98 -0.64
N GLU A 45 -1.46 -13.44 -1.88
CA GLU A 45 -0.99 -14.71 -2.41
C GLU A 45 0.40 -14.64 -3.09
N ASP A 46 1.06 -13.48 -3.14
CA ASP A 46 2.48 -13.34 -3.50
C ASP A 46 3.33 -13.63 -2.25
N LEU A 47 3.70 -14.90 -2.11
CA LEU A 47 4.36 -15.41 -0.90
C LEU A 47 5.88 -15.25 -0.97
N ASP A 48 6.45 -15.07 -2.16
CA ASP A 48 7.89 -14.89 -2.35
C ASP A 48 8.31 -13.42 -2.53
N GLY A 49 7.36 -12.52 -2.75
CA GLY A 49 7.54 -11.07 -2.83
C GLY A 49 8.04 -10.59 -4.19
N ASP A 50 7.84 -11.36 -5.26
CA ASP A 50 8.29 -11.00 -6.62
C ASP A 50 7.31 -10.09 -7.40
N GLY A 51 6.14 -9.82 -6.83
CA GLY A 51 5.09 -8.99 -7.41
C GLY A 51 4.14 -9.73 -8.35
N LEU A 52 4.18 -11.06 -8.40
CA LEU A 52 3.30 -11.90 -9.21
C LEU A 52 2.67 -13.00 -8.35
N VAL A 53 1.43 -13.39 -8.68
CA VAL A 53 0.81 -14.61 -8.12
C VAL A 53 0.93 -15.72 -9.15
N ASN A 54 1.86 -16.64 -8.96
CA ASN A 54 2.12 -17.72 -9.91
C ASN A 54 2.42 -19.08 -9.25
N THR A 55 2.92 -20.04 -10.04
CA THR A 55 3.22 -21.38 -9.52
C THR A 55 4.31 -21.39 -8.45
N THR A 56 5.21 -20.40 -8.44
CA THR A 56 6.28 -20.28 -7.44
C THR A 56 5.69 -20.05 -6.06
N ASP A 57 4.72 -19.14 -5.90
CA ASP A 57 3.99 -18.91 -4.65
C ASP A 57 3.25 -20.15 -4.18
N LEU A 58 2.53 -20.80 -5.10
CA LEU A 58 1.81 -22.03 -4.79
C LEU A 58 2.76 -23.13 -4.30
N LEU A 59 3.94 -23.26 -4.92
CA LEU A 59 4.94 -24.25 -4.51
C LEU A 59 5.56 -23.89 -3.16
N GLN A 60 5.74 -22.60 -2.84
CA GLN A 60 6.19 -22.16 -1.52
C GLN A 60 5.16 -22.52 -0.44
N PHE A 61 3.87 -22.24 -0.68
CA PHE A 61 2.78 -22.64 0.21
C PHE A 61 2.78 -24.15 0.44
N LEU A 62 2.78 -24.94 -0.65
CA LEU A 62 2.74 -26.40 -0.56
C LEU A 62 3.99 -26.99 0.09
N GLY A 63 5.14 -26.33 -0.03
CA GLY A 63 6.38 -26.74 0.63
C GLY A 63 6.35 -26.59 2.16
N GLN A 64 5.57 -25.65 2.68
CA GLN A 64 5.42 -25.41 4.12
C GLN A 64 4.09 -25.94 4.68
N PHE A 65 3.19 -26.43 3.83
CA PHE A 65 1.88 -26.92 4.23
C PHE A 65 1.99 -28.09 5.22
N GLY A 66 1.44 -27.90 6.42
CA GLY A 66 1.49 -28.89 7.50
C GLY A 66 2.78 -28.92 8.31
N THR A 67 3.70 -27.98 8.07
CA THR A 67 4.84 -27.76 8.97
C THR A 67 4.39 -26.98 10.21
N ALA A 68 5.02 -27.24 11.36
CA ALA A 68 4.73 -26.51 12.58
C ALA A 68 5.51 -25.20 12.60
N CYS A 69 4.84 -24.09 12.93
CA CYS A 69 5.49 -22.82 13.23
C CYS A 69 6.21 -22.91 14.60
N PRO A 70 7.47 -22.45 14.72
CA PRO A 70 8.15 -22.31 16.01
C PRO A 70 7.44 -21.36 16.98
#